data_AF-A0A174W2A0-F1
#
_entry.id   AF-A0A174W2A0-F1
#
_cell.length_a   1.000
_cell.length_b   1.000
_cell.length_c   1.000
_cell.angle_alpha   90.00
_cell.angle_beta   90.00
_cell.angle_gamma   90.00
#
_symmetry.space_group_name_H-M   'P 1'
#
loop_
_entity.id
_entity.type
_entity.pdbx_description
1 polymer ?
#
loop_
_entity_poly.entity_id
_entity_poly.type
_entity_poly.pdbx_seq_one_letter_code
_entity_poly.pdbx_strand_id
1 'polypeptide(L)'
;MEELGIVDDQLVKEFDKLPADFWDFKNEDTKELTHSIHNYPAVMVYPISRNIISIVKKYQNIESLLDPFMGSGTVLLEGILANIEKVYGNDLNPLAHRISKAKTTLIGDEIVQYRDKLVFDLEKEYEKYDKILNMVTGYVDEELEMYYHVQNLHNHTSTLILCWHPLEAVIL
;
A
#
# COMPACT_ATOMS: atom_id res chain seq x y z
N MET A 1 -13.54 5.89 -32.61
CA MET A 1 -13.96 5.07 -31.46
C MET A 1 -14.57 3.82 -32.02
N GLU A 2 -14.01 2.67 -31.71
CA GLU A 2 -14.66 1.38 -31.94
C GLU A 2 -15.84 1.31 -30.97
N GLU A 3 -17.03 0.92 -31.44
CA GLU A 3 -18.19 0.77 -30.55
C GLU A 3 -17.94 -0.39 -29.59
N LEU A 4 -18.19 -0.17 -28.29
CA LEU A 4 -18.15 -1.25 -27.31
C LEU A 4 -19.24 -2.27 -27.64
N GLY A 5 -18.86 -3.54 -27.71
CA GLY A 5 -19.83 -4.62 -27.85
C GLY A 5 -20.75 -4.70 -26.63
N ILE A 6 -22.01 -5.05 -26.85
CA ILE A 6 -22.96 -5.32 -25.76
C ILE A 6 -22.56 -6.66 -25.12
N VAL A 7 -22.01 -6.61 -23.90
CA VAL A 7 -21.52 -7.79 -23.17
C VAL A 7 -22.33 -8.08 -21.90
N ASP A 8 -23.43 -7.36 -21.67
CA ASP A 8 -24.20 -7.41 -20.42
C ASP A 8 -24.65 -8.84 -20.08
N ASP A 9 -25.22 -9.56 -21.04
CA ASP A 9 -25.67 -10.95 -20.84
C ASP A 9 -24.52 -11.90 -20.47
N GLN A 10 -23.31 -11.64 -20.98
CA GLN A 10 -22.13 -12.45 -20.67
C GLN A 10 -21.62 -12.14 -19.27
N LEU A 11 -21.62 -10.87 -18.88
CA LEU A 11 -21.25 -10.43 -17.54
C LEU A 11 -22.22 -10.97 -16.50
N VAL A 12 -23.53 -10.84 -16.71
CA VAL A 12 -24.56 -11.40 -15.79
C VAL A 12 -24.32 -12.89 -15.58
N LYS A 13 -24.12 -13.66 -16.66
CA LYS A 13 -23.81 -15.09 -16.55
C LYS A 13 -22.51 -15.37 -15.82
N GLU A 14 -21.50 -14.53 -15.92
CA GLU A 14 -20.22 -14.72 -15.23
C GLU A 14 -20.37 -14.41 -13.73
N PHE A 15 -21.10 -13.35 -13.37
CA PHE A 15 -21.40 -13.02 -11.98
C PHE A 15 -22.28 -14.06 -11.30
N ASP A 16 -23.26 -14.63 -12.01
CA ASP A 16 -24.15 -15.70 -11.49
C ASP A 16 -23.41 -17.01 -11.19
N LYS A 17 -22.25 -17.25 -11.80
CA LYS A 17 -21.41 -18.44 -11.53
C LYS A 17 -20.54 -18.28 -10.29
N LEU A 18 -20.39 -17.07 -9.76
CA LEU A 18 -19.52 -16.83 -8.62
C LEU A 18 -20.09 -17.53 -7.38
N PRO A 19 -19.24 -18.14 -6.54
CA PRO A 19 -19.65 -18.67 -5.25
C PRO A 19 -20.37 -17.62 -4.39
N ALA A 20 -21.32 -18.05 -3.54
CA ALA A 20 -22.08 -17.14 -2.69
C ALA A 20 -21.19 -16.34 -1.71
N ASP A 21 -20.05 -16.91 -1.32
CA ASP A 21 -19.05 -16.33 -0.42
C ASP A 21 -17.90 -15.62 -1.16
N PHE A 22 -17.98 -15.47 -2.49
CA PHE A 22 -16.91 -14.89 -3.30
C PHE A 22 -16.51 -13.47 -2.85
N TRP A 23 -17.47 -12.69 -2.35
CA TRP A 23 -17.26 -11.31 -1.92
C TRP A 23 -16.97 -11.14 -0.41
N ASP A 24 -16.73 -12.24 0.32
CA ASP A 24 -16.56 -12.19 1.78
C ASP A 24 -15.16 -11.73 2.21
N PHE A 25 -14.13 -11.90 1.38
CA PHE A 25 -12.72 -11.49 1.61
C PHE A 25 -12.14 -11.73 3.03
N LYS A 26 -12.70 -12.66 3.81
CA LYS A 26 -12.41 -12.87 5.24
C LYS A 26 -10.94 -13.18 5.56
N ASN A 27 -10.21 -13.70 4.57
CA ASN A 27 -8.80 -14.11 4.71
C ASN A 27 -7.85 -13.26 3.86
N GLU A 28 -8.33 -12.22 3.19
CA GLU A 28 -7.45 -11.32 2.44
C GLU A 28 -6.94 -10.21 3.35
N ASP A 29 -5.64 -9.93 3.29
CA ASP A 29 -5.05 -8.81 4.01
C ASP A 29 -5.51 -7.50 3.36
N THR A 30 -6.63 -6.95 3.83
CA THR A 30 -7.21 -5.71 3.30
C THR A 30 -6.29 -4.47 3.44
N LYS A 31 -5.07 -4.63 3.98
CA LYS A 31 -4.05 -3.59 4.14
C LYS A 31 -2.89 -3.68 3.14
N GLU A 32 -2.91 -4.59 2.17
CA GLU A 32 -1.86 -4.70 1.16
C GLU A 32 -1.66 -3.37 0.37
N LEU A 33 -0.41 -3.04 0.03
CA LEU A 33 0.00 -1.88 -0.79
C LEU A 33 -0.20 -0.49 -0.14
N THR A 34 -0.23 0.57 -0.98
CA THR A 34 -0.44 1.98 -0.58
C THR A 34 -1.85 2.27 -0.07
N HIS A 35 -2.69 1.26 0.10
CA HIS A 35 -4.06 1.41 0.56
C HIS A 35 -4.16 2.04 1.96
N SER A 36 -3.08 1.92 2.75
CA SER A 36 -2.96 2.44 4.13
C SER A 36 -2.22 3.78 4.28
N ILE A 37 -2.01 4.56 3.20
CA ILE A 37 -1.35 5.90 3.32
C ILE A 37 -2.09 6.82 4.31
N HIS A 38 -3.42 6.77 4.34
CA HIS A 38 -4.25 7.53 5.27
C HIS A 38 -5.60 6.85 5.47
N ASN A 39 -6.06 6.77 6.72
CA ASN A 39 -7.42 6.29 7.03
C ASN A 39 -8.44 7.30 6.51
N TYR A 40 -9.00 7.04 5.34
CA TYR A 40 -10.18 7.75 4.85
C TYR A 40 -11.41 6.92 5.25
N PRO A 41 -12.50 7.52 5.74
CA PRO A 41 -13.68 6.76 6.14
C PRO A 41 -14.31 6.05 4.92
N ALA A 42 -14.83 4.84 5.16
CA ALA A 42 -15.58 4.04 4.18
C ALA A 42 -14.83 3.82 2.84
N VAL A 43 -13.62 3.24 2.90
CA VAL A 43 -12.85 2.88 1.71
C VAL A 43 -13.42 1.63 1.04
N MET A 44 -13.42 1.62 -0.30
CA MET A 44 -13.68 0.42 -1.09
C MET A 44 -12.68 -0.69 -0.73
N VAL A 45 -13.17 -1.92 -0.55
CA VAL A 45 -12.33 -3.10 -0.32
C VAL A 45 -11.67 -3.46 -1.66
N TYR A 46 -10.35 -3.26 -1.78
CA TYR A 46 -9.63 -3.32 -3.07
C TYR A 46 -9.86 -4.61 -3.89
N PRO A 47 -10.02 -5.81 -3.29
CA PRO A 47 -10.31 -7.03 -4.04
C PRO A 47 -11.60 -6.94 -4.86
N ILE A 48 -12.60 -6.18 -4.39
CA ILE A 48 -13.86 -5.99 -5.11
C ILE A 48 -13.59 -5.31 -6.46
N SER A 49 -12.93 -4.15 -6.43
CA SER A 49 -12.59 -3.41 -7.66
C SER A 49 -11.69 -4.20 -8.59
N ARG A 50 -10.70 -4.91 -8.04
CA ARG A 50 -9.78 -5.76 -8.81
C ARG A 50 -10.51 -6.87 -9.55
N ASN A 51 -11.41 -7.57 -8.86
CA ASN A 51 -12.18 -8.68 -9.43
C ASN A 51 -13.17 -8.18 -10.49
N ILE A 52 -13.88 -7.08 -10.24
CA ILE A 52 -14.78 -6.49 -11.23
C ILE A 52 -14.01 -6.11 -12.50
N ILE A 53 -12.90 -5.38 -12.38
CA ILE A 53 -12.07 -4.99 -13.54
C ILE A 53 -11.59 -6.24 -14.28
N SER A 54 -11.09 -7.26 -13.56
CA SER A 54 -10.61 -8.51 -14.16
C SER A 54 -11.70 -9.25 -14.94
N ILE A 55 -12.90 -9.38 -14.37
CA ILE A 55 -14.04 -10.03 -15.02
C ILE A 55 -14.45 -9.27 -16.29
N VAL A 56 -14.60 -7.96 -16.21
CA VAL A 56 -15.03 -7.13 -17.36
C VAL A 56 -14.02 -7.21 -18.50
N LYS A 57 -12.71 -7.20 -18.20
CA LYS A 57 -11.65 -7.33 -19.20
C LYS A 57 -11.66 -8.66 -19.98
N LYS A 58 -12.34 -9.71 -19.48
CA LYS A 58 -12.49 -10.97 -20.23
C LYS A 58 -13.43 -10.84 -21.44
N TYR A 59 -14.35 -9.87 -21.40
CA TYR A 59 -15.43 -9.76 -22.38
C TYR A 59 -15.33 -8.50 -23.25
N GLN A 60 -14.65 -7.46 -22.77
CA GLN A 60 -14.47 -6.21 -23.51
C GLN A 60 -13.11 -5.56 -23.23
N ASN A 61 -12.60 -4.83 -24.21
CA ASN A 61 -11.43 -3.97 -24.02
C ASN A 61 -11.82 -2.71 -23.25
N ILE A 62 -11.15 -2.42 -22.14
CA ILE A 62 -11.41 -1.24 -21.32
C ILE A 62 -10.37 -0.17 -21.63
N GLU A 63 -10.75 0.83 -22.42
CA GLU A 63 -9.88 1.98 -22.70
C GLU A 63 -9.88 3.01 -21.56
N SER A 64 -11.00 3.10 -20.84
CA SER A 64 -11.17 4.09 -19.78
C SER A 64 -11.98 3.60 -18.60
N LEU A 65 -11.65 4.10 -17.41
CA LEU A 65 -12.34 3.86 -16.15
C LEU A 65 -12.70 5.19 -15.50
N LEU A 66 -13.93 5.32 -15.02
CA LEU A 66 -14.41 6.48 -14.28
C LEU A 66 -15.02 6.04 -12.94
N ASP A 67 -14.54 6.65 -11.85
CA ASP A 67 -15.19 6.57 -10.54
C ASP A 67 -15.71 7.97 -10.11
N PRO A 68 -17.02 8.24 -10.19
CA PRO A 68 -17.57 9.56 -9.87
C PRO A 68 -17.59 9.87 -8.35
N PHE A 69 -17.28 8.88 -7.50
CA PHE A 69 -17.21 9.02 -6.04
C PHE A 69 -15.98 8.29 -5.49
N MET A 70 -14.81 8.66 -6.02
CA MET A 70 -13.58 7.89 -5.87
C MET A 70 -13.07 7.73 -4.43
N GLY A 71 -13.52 8.58 -3.49
CA GLY A 71 -13.00 8.61 -2.12
C GLY A 71 -11.48 8.69 -2.11
N SER A 72 -10.82 7.80 -1.36
CA SER A 72 -9.36 7.77 -1.31
C SER A 72 -8.65 7.30 -2.58
N GLY A 73 -9.38 6.94 -3.65
CA GLY A 73 -8.80 6.57 -4.95
C GLY A 73 -8.47 5.09 -5.12
N THR A 74 -9.08 4.18 -4.35
CA THR A 74 -8.81 2.72 -4.44
C THR A 74 -9.10 2.20 -5.85
N VAL A 75 -10.27 2.52 -6.42
CA VAL A 75 -10.66 2.05 -7.76
C VAL A 75 -9.72 2.61 -8.84
N LEU A 76 -9.27 3.87 -8.68
CA LEU A 76 -8.34 4.48 -9.62
C LEU A 76 -6.99 3.77 -9.61
N LEU A 77 -6.46 3.45 -8.42
CA LEU A 77 -5.23 2.69 -8.30
C LEU A 77 -5.34 1.31 -8.94
N GLU A 78 -6.43 0.57 -8.66
CA GLU A 78 -6.65 -0.75 -9.29
C GLU A 78 -6.82 -0.65 -10.81
N GLY A 79 -7.43 0.42 -11.33
CA GLY A 79 -7.50 0.69 -12.77
C GLY A 79 -6.13 0.91 -13.41
N ILE A 80 -5.25 1.67 -12.74
CA ILE A 80 -3.85 1.89 -13.17
C ILE A 80 -3.08 0.57 -13.14
N LEU A 81 -3.18 -0.20 -12.04
CA LEU A 81 -2.53 -1.51 -11.91
C LEU A 81 -3.03 -2.52 -12.96
N ALA A 82 -4.28 -2.40 -13.39
CA ALA A 82 -4.86 -3.18 -14.47
C ALA A 82 -4.47 -2.71 -15.88
N ASN A 83 -3.56 -1.74 -16.01
CA ASN A 83 -3.11 -1.14 -17.28
C ASN A 83 -4.26 -0.54 -18.12
N ILE A 84 -5.21 0.14 -17.48
CA ILE A 84 -6.23 0.93 -18.18
C ILE A 84 -5.60 2.28 -18.56
N GLU A 85 -5.69 2.67 -19.84
CA GLU A 85 -4.99 3.86 -20.36
C GLU A 85 -5.50 5.16 -19.72
N LYS A 86 -6.82 5.28 -19.55
CA LYS A 86 -7.47 6.51 -19.09
C LYS A 86 -8.27 6.27 -17.82
N VAL A 87 -7.73 6.69 -16.67
CA VAL A 87 -8.37 6.53 -15.37
C VAL A 87 -8.78 7.89 -14.82
N TYR A 88 -10.07 8.08 -14.57
CA TYR A 88 -10.66 9.32 -14.10
C TYR A 88 -11.41 9.10 -12.80
N GLY A 89 -11.36 10.07 -11.90
CA GLY A 89 -12.22 10.06 -10.73
C GLY A 89 -12.55 11.45 -10.23
N ASN A 90 -13.66 11.55 -9.52
CA ASN A 90 -14.09 12.77 -8.86
C ASN A 90 -14.53 12.47 -7.42
N ASP A 91 -14.31 13.43 -6.53
CA ASP A 91 -14.88 13.42 -5.19
C ASP A 91 -15.06 14.87 -4.73
N LEU A 92 -16.09 15.13 -3.94
CA LEU A 92 -16.34 16.45 -3.38
C LEU A 92 -15.30 16.83 -2.32
N ASN A 93 -14.75 15.84 -1.60
CA ASN A 93 -13.83 16.07 -0.50
C ASN A 93 -12.41 16.42 -1.01
N PRO A 94 -11.88 17.62 -0.70
CA PRO A 94 -10.52 18.00 -1.11
C PRO A 94 -9.43 17.07 -0.56
N LEU A 95 -9.66 16.42 0.59
CA LEU A 95 -8.73 15.46 1.18
C LEU A 95 -8.67 14.15 0.36
N ALA A 96 -9.83 13.65 -0.09
CA ALA A 96 -9.93 12.49 -0.96
C ALA A 96 -9.07 12.67 -2.23
N HIS A 97 -9.17 13.85 -2.85
CA HIS A 97 -8.35 14.20 -4.00
C HIS A 97 -6.84 14.15 -3.72
N ARG A 98 -6.38 14.64 -2.56
CA ARG A 98 -4.95 14.60 -2.21
C ARG A 98 -4.45 13.18 -1.96
N ILE A 99 -5.24 12.38 -1.23
CA ILE A 99 -4.89 10.98 -0.95
C ILE A 99 -4.87 10.17 -2.26
N SER A 100 -5.91 10.32 -3.08
CA SER A 100 -5.99 9.66 -4.39
C SER A 100 -4.79 10.04 -5.25
N LYS A 101 -4.46 11.33 -5.35
CA LYS A 101 -3.29 11.77 -6.12
C LYS A 101 -2.00 11.15 -5.61
N ALA A 102 -1.80 11.08 -4.29
CA ALA A 102 -0.64 10.43 -3.71
C ALA A 102 -0.58 8.92 -4.05
N LYS A 103 -1.71 8.21 -3.99
CA LYS A 103 -1.80 6.78 -4.34
C LYS A 103 -1.55 6.48 -5.81
N THR A 104 -2.02 7.36 -6.70
CA THR A 104 -1.96 7.15 -8.15
C THR A 104 -0.74 7.77 -8.82
N THR A 105 0.07 8.54 -8.10
CA THR A 105 1.30 9.12 -8.65
C THR A 105 2.38 8.04 -8.68
N LEU A 106 2.79 7.65 -9.88
CA LEU A 106 3.93 6.76 -10.06
C LEU A 106 5.21 7.49 -9.62
N ILE A 107 5.92 6.87 -8.68
CA ILE A 107 7.23 7.34 -8.25
C ILE A 107 8.25 6.83 -9.26
N GLY A 108 8.91 7.75 -9.97
CA GLY A 108 9.97 7.42 -10.93
C GLY A 108 11.27 6.97 -10.25
N ASP A 109 12.20 6.48 -11.07
CA ASP A 109 13.50 5.97 -10.63
C ASP A 109 14.34 7.00 -9.85
N GLU A 110 14.02 8.29 -9.95
CA GLU A 110 14.70 9.36 -9.22
C GLU A 110 14.65 9.16 -7.69
N ILE A 111 13.52 8.71 -7.15
CA ILE A 111 13.41 8.43 -5.70
C ILE A 111 14.23 7.20 -5.33
N VAL A 112 14.30 6.20 -6.21
CA VAL A 112 15.12 5.01 -6.01
C VAL A 112 16.61 5.40 -6.00
N GLN A 113 17.03 6.24 -6.94
CA GLN A 113 18.39 6.79 -7.00
C GLN A 113 18.71 7.64 -5.77
N TYR A 114 17.78 8.47 -5.32
CA TYR A 114 17.95 9.29 -4.13
C TYR A 114 18.07 8.43 -2.86
N ARG A 115 17.22 7.39 -2.73
CA ARG A 115 17.32 6.39 -1.67
C ARG A 115 18.69 5.73 -1.67
N ASP A 116 19.14 5.24 -2.82
CA ASP A 116 20.40 4.50 -2.92
C ASP A 116 21.60 5.38 -2.56
N LYS A 117 21.57 6.65 -3.02
CA LYS A 117 22.58 7.63 -2.63
C LYS A 117 22.57 7.90 -1.13
N LEU A 118 21.39 8.11 -0.54
CA LEU A 118 21.25 8.38 0.90
C LEU A 118 21.77 7.20 1.73
N VAL A 119 21.42 5.96 1.36
CA VAL A 119 21.92 4.74 2.02
C VAL A 119 23.43 4.67 1.91
N PHE A 120 23.99 4.88 0.73
CA PHE A 120 25.44 4.87 0.51
C PHE A 120 26.16 5.93 1.37
N ASP A 121 25.64 7.15 1.41
CA ASP A 121 26.22 8.24 2.21
C ASP A 121 26.16 7.92 3.72
N LEU A 122 25.06 7.31 4.18
CA LEU A 122 24.89 6.86 5.57
C LEU A 122 25.85 5.73 5.94
N GLU A 123 25.99 4.71 5.10
CA GLU A 123 26.91 3.59 5.32
C GLU A 123 28.35 4.08 5.43
N LYS A 124 28.76 5.00 4.55
CA LYS A 124 30.09 5.59 4.58
C LYS A 124 30.36 6.39 5.86
N GLU A 125 29.39 7.18 6.32
CA GLU A 125 29.55 7.93 7.57
C GLU A 125 29.51 6.99 8.79
N TYR A 126 28.72 5.91 8.73
CA TYR A 126 28.71 4.85 9.75
C TYR A 126 30.08 4.18 9.87
N GLU A 127 30.68 3.72 8.76
CA GLU A 127 32.03 3.10 8.77
C GLU A 127 33.09 4.02 9.39
N LYS A 128 33.01 5.32 9.11
CA LYS A 128 33.94 6.32 9.66
C LYS A 128 33.85 6.43 11.19
N TYR A 129 32.65 6.27 11.76
CA TYR A 129 32.43 6.36 13.20
C TYR A 129 32.16 5.02 13.88
N ASP A 130 32.28 3.90 13.16
CA ASP A 130 31.91 2.55 13.62
C ASP A 130 32.52 2.20 14.97
N LYS A 131 33.80 2.54 15.19
CA LYS A 131 34.46 2.30 16.48
C LYS A 131 33.85 3.08 17.65
N ILE A 132 33.48 4.34 17.42
CA ILE A 132 32.86 5.19 18.45
C ILE A 132 31.43 4.72 18.69
N LEU A 133 30.69 4.44 17.63
CA LEU A 133 29.32 3.93 17.69
C LEU A 133 29.30 2.59 18.45
N ASN A 134 30.11 1.60 18.07
CA ASN A 134 30.16 0.30 18.75
C ASN A 134 30.59 0.41 20.23
N MET A 135 31.45 1.36 20.58
CA MET A 135 31.80 1.61 21.98
C MET A 135 30.60 2.18 22.76
N VAL A 136 29.86 3.11 22.16
CA VAL A 136 28.66 3.69 22.79
C VAL A 136 27.53 2.66 22.86
N THR A 137 27.29 1.88 21.81
CA THR A 137 26.27 0.82 21.79
C THR A 137 26.57 -0.24 22.84
N GLY A 138 27.83 -0.70 22.94
CA GLY A 138 28.24 -1.64 23.98
C GLY A 138 28.05 -1.09 25.40
N TYR A 139 28.34 0.19 25.61
CA TYR A 139 28.10 0.86 26.89
C TYR A 139 26.59 0.96 27.21
N VAL A 140 25.75 1.27 26.23
CA VAL A 140 24.28 1.37 26.41
C VAL A 140 23.66 0.00 26.69
N ASP A 141 24.13 -1.05 26.02
CA ASP A 141 23.64 -2.41 26.20
C ASP A 141 24.09 -3.02 27.54
N GLU A 142 25.35 -2.77 27.96
CA GLU A 142 25.93 -3.38 29.16
C GLU A 142 25.70 -2.58 30.45
N GLU A 143 25.72 -1.23 30.42
CA GLU A 143 25.57 -0.40 31.63
C GLU A 143 24.17 0.19 31.85
N LEU A 144 23.38 0.36 30.78
CA LEU A 144 22.06 1.02 30.88
C LEU A 144 20.87 0.04 30.78
N GLU A 145 21.12 -1.28 30.59
CA GLU A 145 20.10 -2.34 30.40
C GLU A 145 18.98 -1.95 29.40
N MET A 146 19.29 -1.11 28.42
CA MET A 146 18.29 -0.57 27.51
C MET A 146 18.06 -1.57 26.37
N TYR A 147 17.30 -2.63 26.64
CA TYR A 147 17.10 -3.75 25.72
C TYR A 147 16.37 -3.31 24.44
N TYR A 148 17.11 -3.15 23.34
CA TYR A 148 16.51 -2.99 22.02
C TYR A 148 15.93 -4.33 21.56
N HIS A 149 14.61 -4.48 21.66
CA HIS A 149 13.93 -5.61 21.04
C HIS A 149 13.80 -5.38 19.53
N VAL A 150 14.89 -5.60 18.78
CA VAL A 150 14.81 -5.68 17.32
C VAL A 150 14.17 -7.02 16.98
N GLN A 151 12.84 -7.04 16.83
CA GLN A 151 12.21 -8.18 16.19
C GLN A 151 12.63 -8.20 14.72
N ASN A 152 13.48 -9.16 14.39
CA ASN A 152 13.79 -9.53 13.01
C ASN A 152 12.51 -10.07 12.34
N LEU A 153 11.70 -9.17 11.80
CA LEU A 153 10.72 -9.52 10.79
C LEU A 153 11.49 -9.77 9.50
N HIS A 154 11.80 -11.03 9.23
CA HIS A 154 12.22 -11.45 7.90
C HIS A 154 11.15 -11.03 6.89
N ASN A 155 11.63 -10.27 5.90
CA ASN A 155 10.97 -9.76 4.70
C ASN A 155 10.31 -8.37 4.79
N HIS A 156 11.09 -7.44 4.23
CA HIS A 156 10.74 -6.14 3.66
C HIS A 156 10.27 -5.04 4.63
N THR A 157 11.11 -3.99 4.70
CA THR A 157 10.94 -2.71 5.39
C THR A 157 11.11 -2.74 6.92
N SER A 158 12.36 -2.62 7.35
CA SER A 158 12.72 -2.39 8.75
C SER A 158 12.21 -1.00 9.18
N THR A 159 11.10 -0.96 9.92
CA THR A 159 10.67 0.22 10.67
C THR A 159 11.29 0.13 12.06
N LEU A 160 12.13 1.11 12.43
CA LEU A 160 12.68 1.18 13.79
C LEU A 160 11.61 1.79 14.72
N ILE A 161 10.95 0.96 15.54
CA ILE A 161 10.07 1.44 16.61
C ILE A 161 10.88 1.41 17.92
N LEU A 162 11.21 2.60 18.42
CA LEU A 162 11.77 2.79 19.77
C LEU A 162 10.66 2.62 20.80
N CYS A 163 10.55 1.44 21.43
CA CYS A 163 9.71 1.24 22.60
C CYS A 163 10.57 1.24 23.86
N TRP A 164 10.33 2.21 24.74
CA TRP A 164 10.87 2.25 26.10
C TRP A 164 9.95 1.40 26.98
N HIS A 165 10.48 0.36 27.63
CA HIS A 165 9.77 -0.34 28.70
C HIS A 165 10.40 0.04 30.04
N PRO A 166 9.70 0.79 30.90
CA PRO A 166 10.05 0.79 32.31
C PRO A 166 9.66 -0.58 32.87
N LEU A 167 10.66 -1.29 33.38
CA LEU A 167 10.51 -2.42 34.29
C LEU A 167 9.70 -1.95 35.51
N GLU A 168 8.38 -2.01 35.41
CA GLU A 168 7.39 -2.17 36.50
C GLU A 168 5.98 -1.93 35.93
N ALA A 169 5.36 -3.01 35.45
CA ALA A 169 3.91 -3.09 35.34
C ALA A 169 3.46 -4.47 35.84
N VAL A 170 3.50 -4.61 37.17
CA VAL A 170 2.61 -5.55 37.87
C VAL A 170 1.21 -4.98 37.72
N ILE A 171 0.38 -5.59 36.88
CA ILE A 171 -1.07 -5.60 37.07
C ILE A 171 -1.56 -7.02 36.75
N LEU A 172 -2.27 -7.59 37.73
CA LEU A 172 -3.02 -8.84 37.71
C LEU A 172 -3.98 -8.95 36.51
#